data_AF-A0A6J7KSU3-F1
#
_entry.id   AF-A0A6J7KSU3-F1
#
_cell.length_a   1.000
_cell.length_b   1.000
_cell.length_c   1.000
_cell.angle_alpha   90.00
_cell.angle_beta   90.00
_cell.angle_gamma   90.00
#
_symmetry.space_group_name_H-M   'P 1'
#
loop_
_entity.id
_entity.type
_entity.pdbx_description
1 polymer ?
#
loop_
_entity_poly.entity_id
_entity_poly.type
_entity_poly.pdbx_seq_one_letter_code
_entity_poly.pdbx_strand_id
1 'polypeptide(L)' 'MVSWSAATANGSPITGYTLTTFTNAGTAVNRGCSVNANRTSCTVTGLPTGGSYEFRLTATNALGTSTQDTYGPWTN' A
#
# COMPACT_ATOMS: atom_id res chain seq x y z
N MET A 1 5.40 -8.09 -7.13
CA MET A 1 5.06 -6.67 -7.36
C MET A 1 3.61 -6.45 -6.96
N VAL A 2 3.26 -5.27 -6.45
CA VAL A 2 1.88 -4.92 -6.10
C VAL A 2 1.46 -3.75 -6.97
N SER A 3 0.29 -3.87 -7.60
CA SER A 3 -0.32 -2.83 -8.43
C SER A 3 -1.73 -2.55 -7.95
N TRP A 4 -2.13 -1.29 -7.99
CA TRP A 4 -3.43 -0.81 -7.54
C TRP A 4 -4.04 0.17 -8.55
N SER A 5 -5.31 0.50 -8.34
CA SER A 5 -5.98 1.55 -9.10
C SER A 5 -5.69 2.91 -8.48
N ALA A 6 -5.55 3.95 -9.30
CA ALA A 6 -5.42 5.31 -8.79
C ALA A 6 -6.63 5.66 -7.91
N ALA A 7 -6.39 6.11 -6.67
CA ALA A 7 -7.46 6.57 -5.80
C ALA A 7 -8.10 7.86 -6.33
N THR A 8 -9.36 8.10 -5.96
CA THR A 8 -10.11 9.28 -6.38
C THR A 8 -9.67 10.53 -5.61
N ALA A 9 -9.32 11.59 -6.33
CA ALA A 9 -8.99 12.88 -5.73
C ALA A 9 -10.28 13.57 -5.22
N ASN A 10 -10.64 13.35 -3.95
CA ASN A 10 -11.83 13.93 -3.29
C ASN A 10 -11.61 15.43 -2.95
N GLY A 11 -11.49 16.29 -3.97
CA GLY A 11 -11.33 17.74 -3.80
C GLY A 11 -9.89 18.24 -3.63
N SER A 12 -8.90 17.34 -3.61
CA SER A 12 -7.48 17.71 -3.70
C SER A 12 -6.68 16.61 -4.41
N PRO A 13 -5.72 16.99 -5.28
CA PRO A 13 -4.92 16.03 -6.03
C PRO A 13 -4.10 15.17 -5.07
N ILE A 14 -4.03 13.88 -5.36
CA ILE A 14 -3.17 12.95 -4.63
C ILE A 14 -1.72 13.36 -4.86
N THR A 15 -0.93 13.38 -3.80
CA THR A 15 0.50 13.69 -3.82
C THR A 15 1.37 12.44 -3.71
N GLY A 16 0.87 11.39 -3.06
CA GLY A 16 1.57 10.12 -2.95
C GLY A 16 0.71 8.95 -2.50
N TYR A 17 1.28 7.77 -2.58
CA TYR A 17 0.74 6.52 -2.09
C TYR A 17 1.73 5.86 -1.15
N THR A 18 1.23 5.27 -0.08
CA THR A 18 2.03 4.47 0.86
C THR A 18 1.42 3.09 0.97
N LEU A 19 2.19 2.07 0.58
CA LEU A 19 1.84 0.67 0.75
C LEU A 19 2.59 0.13 1.96
N THR A 20 1.87 -0.43 2.92
CA THR A 20 2.43 -1.08 4.11
C THR A 20 2.03 -2.55 4.10
N THR A 21 2.98 -3.42 4.40
CA THR A 21 2.76 -4.86 4.45
C THR A 21 2.44 -5.29 5.87
N PHE A 22 1.43 -6.13 6.00
CA PHE A 22 0.97 -6.74 7.23
C PHE A 22 1.01 -8.25 7.10
N THR A 23 1.18 -8.96 8.21
CA THR A 23 0.89 -10.39 8.27
C THR A 23 -0.63 -10.61 8.25
N ASN A 24 -1.09 -11.81 7.93
CA ASN A 24 -2.51 -12.18 8.12
C ASN A 24 -3.01 -12.00 9.57
N ALA A 25 -2.12 -11.93 10.56
CA ALA A 25 -2.46 -11.62 11.94
C ALA A 25 -2.61 -10.10 12.20
N GLY A 26 -2.51 -9.26 11.17
CA GLY A 26 -2.61 -7.80 11.26
C GLY A 26 -1.36 -7.11 11.80
N THR A 27 -0.22 -7.80 11.91
CA THR A 27 1.04 -7.21 12.39
C THR A 27 1.79 -6.56 11.24
N ALA A 28 2.20 -5.30 11.39
CA ALA A 28 3.01 -4.62 10.39
C ALA A 28 4.39 -5.28 10.25
N VAL A 29 4.78 -5.62 9.02
CA VAL A 29 6.05 -6.31 8.69
C VAL A 29 7.20 -5.30 8.52
N ASN A 30 6.92 -4.00 8.68
CA ASN A 30 7.85 -2.90 8.38
C ASN A 30 8.51 -3.08 6.99
N ARG A 31 7.68 -3.48 6.03
CA ARG A 31 7.98 -3.64 4.61
C ARG A 31 6.89 -2.97 3.82
N GLY A 32 7.24 -2.39 2.69
CA GLY A 32 6.31 -1.58 1.94
C GLY A 32 7.03 -0.70 0.94
N CYS A 33 6.31 0.29 0.46
CA CYS A 33 6.83 1.28 -0.46
C CYS A 33 6.08 2.60 -0.28
N SER A 34 6.74 3.70 -0.60
CA SER A 34 6.07 4.98 -0.80
C SER A 34 6.42 5.48 -2.18
N VAL A 35 5.42 5.90 -2.94
CA VAL A 35 5.56 6.35 -4.32
C VAL A 35 4.78 7.63 -4.54
N ASN A 36 5.23 8.44 -5.50
CA ASN A 36 4.51 9.63 -5.92
C ASN A 36 3.16 9.28 -6.58
N ALA A 37 2.24 10.24 -6.62
CA ALA A 37 0.89 10.04 -7.15
C ALA A 37 0.82 9.58 -8.62
N ASN A 38 1.89 9.77 -9.41
CA ASN A 38 1.97 9.29 -10.78
C ASN A 38 2.32 7.80 -10.91
N ARG A 39 2.51 7.09 -9.78
CA ARG A 39 2.79 5.66 -9.74
C ARG A 39 1.68 4.93 -9.01
N THR A 40 1.17 3.88 -9.64
CA THR A 40 0.13 2.99 -9.07
C THR A 40 0.65 1.56 -8.89
N SER A 41 1.96 1.41 -8.76
CA SER A 41 2.60 0.13 -8.49
C SER A 41 3.90 0.31 -7.73
N CYS A 42 4.28 -0.73 -6.99
CA CYS A 42 5.58 -0.82 -6.38
C CYS A 42 6.00 -2.28 -6.13
N THR A 43 7.30 -2.46 -5.94
CA THR A 43 7.88 -3.76 -5.62
C THR A 43 8.22 -3.80 -4.14
N VAL A 44 7.55 -4.69 -3.40
CA VAL A 44 7.91 -5.00 -2.01
C VAL A 44 8.89 -6.16 -2.04
N THR A 45 10.08 -5.96 -1.48
CA THR A 45 11.16 -6.96 -1.41
C THR A 45 11.48 -7.33 0.04
N GLY A 46 12.09 -8.50 0.24
CA GLY A 46 12.55 -8.92 1.57
C GLY A 46 11.41 -9.25 2.54
N LEU A 47 10.32 -9.81 2.01
CA LEU A 47 9.30 -10.47 2.81
C LEU A 47 9.82 -11.86 3.23
N PRO A 48 9.67 -12.25 4.50
CA PRO A 48 9.97 -13.62 4.91
C PRO A 48 9.20 -14.65 4.05
N THR A 49 9.82 -15.79 3.79
CA THR A 49 9.24 -16.88 3.00
C THR A 49 8.30 -17.73 3.86
N GLY A 50 7.19 -18.21 3.29
CA GLY A 50 6.26 -19.12 3.98
C GLY A 50 5.19 -18.43 4.85
N GLY A 51 4.98 -17.12 4.64
CA GLY A 51 3.94 -16.34 5.29
C GLY A 51 2.88 -15.83 4.31
N SER A 52 1.66 -15.68 4.82
CA SER A 52 0.60 -14.93 4.12
C SER A 52 0.59 -13.48 4.60
N TYR A 53 0.53 -12.56 3.65
CA TYR A 53 0.67 -11.12 3.87
C TYR A 53 -0.51 -10.34 3.29
N GLU A 54 -0.96 -9.33 3.99
CA GLU A 54 -1.89 -8.33 3.48
C GLU A 54 -1.12 -7.07 3.12
N PHE A 55 -1.39 -6.47 1.97
CA PHE A 55 -0.88 -5.13 1.67
C PHE A 55 -1.97 -4.11 1.89
N ARG A 56 -1.68 -3.05 2.66
CA ARG A 56 -2.59 -1.95 2.89
C ARG A 56 -2.04 -0.70 2.26
N LEU A 57 -2.82 -0.10 1.38
CA LEU A 57 -2.49 1.11 0.65
C LEU A 57 -3.20 2.32 1.28
N THR A 58 -2.50 3.42 1.43
CA THR A 58 -3.09 4.73 1.70
C THR A 58 -2.69 5.72 0.62
N ALA A 59 -3.59 6.64 0.29
CA ALA A 59 -3.33 7.78 -0.56
C ALA A 59 -3.20 9.04 0.29
N THR A 60 -2.24 9.90 -0.01
CA THR A 60 -2.03 11.17 0.68
C THR A 60 -2.28 12.31 -0.28
N ASN A 61 -2.97 13.36 0.18
CA ASN A 61 -3.14 14.63 -0.51
C ASN A 61 -2.94 15.79 0.48
N ALA A 62 -3.14 17.03 0.02
CA ALA A 62 -2.99 18.22 0.86
C ALA A 62 -3.98 18.30 2.05
N LEU A 63 -5.07 17.52 2.01
CA LEU A 63 -6.10 17.46 3.06
C LEU A 63 -5.80 16.38 4.11
N GLY A 64 -4.92 15.42 3.80
CA GLY A 64 -4.54 14.35 4.71
C GLY A 64 -4.30 13.02 3.99
N THR A 65 -4.41 11.93 4.76
CA THR A 65 -4.25 10.56 4.27
C THR A 65 -5.59 9.84 4.29
N SER A 66 -5.87 9.07 3.24
CA SER A 66 -7.09 8.28 3.09
C SER A 66 -7.14 7.12 4.09
N THR A 67 -8.31 6.47 4.16
CA THR A 67 -8.44 5.14 4.75
C THR A 67 -7.55 4.12 4.02
N GLN A 68 -7.22 3.03 4.71
CA GLN A 68 -6.45 1.93 4.16
C GLN A 68 -7.32 1.08 3.22
N ASP A 69 -6.86 0.91 1.98
CA ASP A 69 -7.36 -0.11 1.05
C ASP A 69 -6.54 -1.39 1.22
N THR A 70 -7.21 -2.52 1.44
CA THR A 70 -6.55 -3.81 1.65
C THR A 70 -6.52 -4.62 0.36
N TYR A 71 -5.31 -5.01 -0.06
CA TYR A 71 -5.07 -5.83 -1.25
C TYR A 71 -4.62 -7.24 -0.86
N GLY A 72 -5.54 -8.19 -1.06
CA GLY A 72 -5.34 -9.64 -0.93
C GLY A 72 -5.02 -10.14 0.48
N PRO A 73 -4.96 -11.48 0.63
CA PRO A 73 -3.82 -12.15 1.22
C PRO A 73 -2.90 -12.66 0.10
N TRP A 74 -1.64 -12.25 0.11
CA TRP A 74 -0.59 -12.68 -0.80
C TRP A 74 0.29 -13.72 -0.11
N THR A 75 0.56 -14.82 -0.81
CA THR A 75 1.47 -15.87 -0.35
C THR A 75 2.81 -15.70 -1.06
N ASN A 76 3.89 -15.54 -0.28
CA ASN A 76 5.28 -15.51 -0.77
C ASN A 76 5.88 -16.92 -0.73
#